data_AF-A0A673L006-F1
#
_entry.id   AF-A0A673L006-F1
#
_cell.length_a   1.000
_cell.length_b   1.000
_cell.length_c   1.000
_cell.angle_alpha   90.00
_cell.angle_beta   90.00
_cell.angle_gamma   90.00
#
_symmetry.space_group_name_H-M   'P 1'
#
loop_
_entity.id
_entity.type
_entity.pdbx_description
1 polymer ?
#
loop_
_entity_poly.entity_id
_entity_poly.type
_entity_poly.pdbx_seq_one_letter_code
_entity_poly.pdbx_strand_id
1 'polypeptide(L)'
;MDAGIQNHAEHYVHDLSSPTATVLCAEMLGVADEACRAGDFDLAVEIYTSQLAELEHTDRGLCLRKADALARGGRIADALDSYCIAANLQALRPDELQILVEVIAHTIRTKEQNDCKTISVDSTLESRCFEIDEEQNLDLFSCRLCKCLLTEPTSLVCGHTFCKRCLEDDLAKECRSCRLKTNKSPRQFTVDGLRVNVIISGLIGKWFNSESKARRHWSEGECLWKKLDLSNAILKFNTAIELGIQEASSHHCVCSLGPEENWSPK
;
A
#
# COMPACT_ATOMS: atom_id res chain seq x y z
N MET A 1 33.48 16.16 3.67
CA MET A 1 32.78 15.28 4.61
C MET A 1 31.37 15.18 4.07
N ASP A 2 31.14 14.17 3.25
CA ASP A 2 29.83 13.93 2.64
C ASP A 2 29.51 12.47 2.91
N ALA A 3 28.56 12.25 3.81
CA ALA A 3 28.17 10.93 4.28
C ALA A 3 27.10 10.41 3.34
N GLY A 4 27.54 9.69 2.30
CA GLY A 4 26.67 8.92 1.43
C GLY A 4 25.95 7.85 2.24
N ILE A 5 24.62 7.97 2.31
CA ILE A 5 23.75 6.95 2.90
C ILE A 5 23.74 5.76 1.94
N GLN A 6 24.56 4.75 2.24
CA GLN A 6 24.49 3.44 1.60
C GLN A 6 23.25 2.72 2.14
N ASN A 7 22.18 2.71 1.34
CA ASN A 7 21.08 1.77 1.50
C ASN A 7 21.59 0.36 1.18
N HIS A 8 22.08 -0.34 2.20
CA HIS A 8 22.27 -1.79 2.16
C HIS A 8 20.89 -2.46 2.24
N ALA A 9 20.17 -2.52 1.12
CA ALA A 9 19.16 -3.54 0.91
C ALA A 9 19.92 -4.78 0.44
N GLU A 10 20.09 -5.77 1.32
CA GLU A 10 20.66 -7.06 0.95
C GLU A 10 19.75 -7.69 -0.11
N HIS A 11 20.18 -7.62 -1.38
CA HIS A 11 19.45 -8.22 -2.50
C HIS A 11 19.45 -9.74 -2.31
N TYR A 12 18.25 -10.33 -2.25
CA TYR A 12 18.10 -11.77 -2.32
C TYR A 12 18.58 -12.25 -3.70
N VAL A 13 19.74 -12.89 -3.76
CA VAL A 13 20.27 -13.44 -5.01
C VAL A 13 19.64 -14.81 -5.23
N HIS A 14 18.90 -14.96 -6.32
CA HIS A 14 18.35 -16.26 -6.71
C HIS A 14 19.49 -17.21 -7.11
N ASP A 15 19.66 -18.28 -6.33
CA ASP A 15 20.63 -19.34 -6.61
C ASP A 15 20.25 -20.09 -7.90
N LEU A 16 21.28 -20.40 -8.70
CA LEU A 16 21.12 -21.18 -9.92
C LEU A 16 20.81 -22.63 -9.56
N SER A 17 19.95 -23.29 -10.35
CA SER A 17 19.51 -24.66 -10.03
C SER A 17 20.61 -25.70 -10.30
N SER A 18 21.64 -25.35 -11.07
CA SER A 18 22.86 -26.14 -11.25
C SER A 18 24.08 -25.26 -11.56
N PRO A 19 25.04 -25.08 -10.63
CA PRO A 19 26.26 -24.30 -10.87
C PRO A 19 27.31 -25.05 -11.73
N THR A 20 27.05 -26.31 -12.12
CA THR A 20 28.02 -27.19 -12.81
C THR A 20 27.63 -27.51 -14.25
N ALA A 21 26.52 -26.99 -14.77
CA ALA A 21 26.24 -27.07 -16.20
C ALA A 21 27.26 -26.18 -16.94
N THR A 22 28.07 -26.80 -17.79
CA THR A 22 29.24 -26.25 -18.49
C THR A 22 28.91 -25.16 -19.53
N VAL A 23 27.72 -24.56 -19.43
CA VAL A 23 27.06 -23.70 -20.43
C VAL A 23 26.74 -22.31 -19.89
N LEU A 24 26.70 -22.10 -18.56
CA LEU A 24 26.46 -20.77 -17.99
C LEU A 24 27.75 -19.95 -17.95
N CYS A 25 27.81 -18.85 -18.72
CA CYS A 25 28.94 -17.92 -18.69
C CYS A 25 28.90 -17.09 -17.41
N ALA A 26 29.60 -17.55 -16.37
CA ALA A 26 29.69 -16.86 -15.08
C ALA A 26 30.17 -15.40 -15.21
N GLU A 27 31.04 -15.11 -16.19
CA GLU A 27 31.46 -13.75 -16.51
C GLU A 27 30.29 -12.89 -17.01
N MET A 28 29.46 -13.41 -17.90
CA MET A 28 28.28 -12.70 -18.41
C MET A 28 27.25 -12.45 -17.30
N LEU A 29 27.06 -13.41 -16.40
CA LEU A 29 26.19 -13.22 -15.23
C LEU A 29 26.74 -12.12 -14.30
N GLY A 30 28.06 -12.07 -14.11
CA GLY A 30 28.70 -10.97 -13.38
C GLY A 30 28.50 -9.61 -14.05
N VAL A 31 28.56 -9.54 -15.38
CA VAL A 31 28.25 -8.31 -16.14
C VAL A 31 26.78 -7.92 -15.99
N ALA A 32 25.85 -8.88 -16.00
CA ALA A 32 24.43 -8.61 -15.78
C ALA A 32 24.15 -8.08 -14.37
N ASP A 33 24.80 -8.64 -13.34
CA ASP A 33 24.70 -8.18 -11.96
C ASP A 33 25.27 -6.74 -11.82
N GLU A 34 26.38 -6.44 -12.49
CA GLU A 34 26.94 -5.08 -12.53
C GLU A 34 26.02 -4.10 -13.27
N ALA A 35 25.43 -4.51 -14.40
CA ALA A 35 24.48 -3.70 -15.14
C ALA A 35 23.23 -3.38 -14.30
N CYS A 36 22.70 -4.37 -13.58
CA CYS A 36 21.63 -4.18 -12.59
C CYS A 36 22.03 -3.18 -11.49
N ARG A 37 23.28 -3.23 -11.01
CA ARG A 37 23.79 -2.29 -10.00
C ARG A 37 23.98 -0.88 -10.55
N ALA A 38 24.37 -0.76 -11.82
CA ALA A 38 24.50 0.50 -12.53
C ALA A 38 23.15 1.11 -12.96
N GLY A 39 22.05 0.35 -12.84
CA GLY A 39 20.71 0.76 -13.26
C GLY A 39 20.42 0.54 -14.76
N ASP A 40 21.32 -0.14 -15.48
CA ASP A 40 21.14 -0.53 -16.87
C ASP A 40 20.42 -1.88 -16.95
N PHE A 41 19.11 -1.83 -16.68
CA PHE A 41 18.29 -3.05 -16.60
C PHE A 41 18.05 -3.68 -17.98
N ASP A 42 18.02 -2.90 -19.05
CA ASP A 42 17.82 -3.42 -20.40
C ASP A 42 19.01 -4.29 -20.81
N LEU A 43 20.24 -3.84 -20.56
CA LEU A 43 21.44 -4.65 -20.80
C LEU A 43 21.43 -5.93 -19.97
N ALA A 44 21.07 -5.86 -18.68
CA ALA A 44 20.97 -7.05 -17.83
C ALA A 44 19.95 -8.06 -18.38
N VAL A 45 18.80 -7.58 -18.86
CA VAL A 45 17.75 -8.43 -19.47
C VAL A 45 18.22 -9.06 -20.76
N GLU A 46 18.95 -8.34 -21.62
CA GLU A 46 19.54 -8.89 -22.84
C GLU A 46 20.53 -10.02 -22.54
N ILE A 47 21.39 -9.83 -21.54
CA ILE A 47 22.34 -10.84 -21.10
C ILE A 47 21.61 -12.07 -20.58
N TYR A 48 20.64 -11.92 -19.67
CA TYR A 48 19.87 -13.06 -19.16
C TYR A 48 19.07 -13.78 -20.25
N THR A 49 18.53 -13.04 -21.22
CA THR A 49 17.80 -13.62 -22.35
C THR A 49 18.73 -14.44 -23.24
N SER A 50 19.92 -13.93 -23.52
CA SER A 50 20.94 -14.64 -24.31
C SER A 50 21.40 -15.90 -23.59
N GLN A 51 21.66 -15.82 -22.30
CA GLN A 51 22.03 -16.98 -21.48
C GLN A 51 20.91 -18.02 -21.40
N LEU A 52 19.64 -17.61 -21.28
CA LEU A 52 18.50 -18.54 -21.31
C LEU A 52 18.32 -19.23 -22.67
N ALA A 53 18.69 -18.57 -23.78
CA ALA A 53 18.58 -19.13 -25.12
C ALA A 53 19.66 -20.18 -25.42
N GLU A 54 20.80 -20.12 -24.73
CA GLU A 54 21.91 -21.07 -24.88
C GLU A 54 21.70 -22.37 -24.06
N LEU A 55 20.74 -22.38 -23.13
CA LEU A 55 20.44 -23.55 -22.30
C LEU A 55 19.46 -24.51 -22.98
N GLU A 56 19.75 -25.81 -22.91
CA GLU A 56 18.80 -26.86 -23.32
C GLU A 56 17.57 -26.94 -22.41
N HIS A 57 17.70 -26.49 -21.16
CA HIS A 57 16.64 -26.46 -20.16
C HIS A 57 16.58 -25.09 -19.50
N THR A 58 15.37 -24.56 -19.36
CA THR A 58 15.12 -23.27 -18.71
C THR A 58 15.55 -23.32 -17.24
N ASP A 59 16.55 -22.51 -16.86
CA ASP A 59 16.98 -22.38 -15.47
C ASP A 59 16.06 -21.44 -14.69
N ARG A 60 15.51 -21.94 -13.58
CA ARG A 60 14.57 -21.19 -12.74
C ARG A 60 15.21 -19.93 -12.12
N GLY A 61 16.45 -20.03 -11.64
CA GLY A 61 17.15 -18.93 -10.98
C GLY A 61 17.40 -17.78 -11.96
N LEU A 62 17.81 -18.12 -13.19
CA LEU A 62 18.02 -17.17 -14.27
C LEU A 62 16.72 -16.49 -14.73
N CYS A 63 15.60 -17.22 -14.76
CA CYS A 63 14.28 -16.63 -14.99
C CYS A 63 13.88 -15.60 -13.92
N LEU A 64 14.18 -15.88 -12.64
CA LEU A 64 13.89 -14.94 -11.55
C LEU A 64 14.77 -13.69 -11.63
N ARG A 65 16.08 -13.84 -11.88
CA ARG A 65 16.98 -12.68 -12.08
C ARG A 65 16.56 -11.80 -13.26
N LYS A 66 16.13 -12.43 -14.37
CA LYS A 66 15.55 -11.71 -15.51
C LYS A 66 14.26 -10.99 -15.13
N ALA A 67 13.38 -11.63 -14.36
CA ALA A 67 12.13 -11.04 -13.90
C ALA A 67 12.38 -9.82 -12.99
N ASP A 68 13.34 -9.91 -12.07
CA ASP A 68 13.74 -8.80 -11.20
C ASP A 68 14.29 -7.60 -12.00
N ALA A 69 15.14 -7.86 -12.99
CA ALA A 69 15.68 -6.82 -13.87
C ALA A 69 14.55 -6.14 -14.67
N LEU A 70 13.63 -6.91 -15.26
CA LEU A 70 12.46 -6.38 -15.96
C LEU A 70 11.56 -5.56 -15.04
N ALA A 71 11.35 -6.00 -13.80
CA ALA A 71 10.57 -5.28 -12.81
C ALA A 71 11.21 -3.94 -12.48
N ARG A 72 12.52 -3.93 -12.17
CA ARG A 72 13.27 -2.69 -11.89
C ARG A 72 13.31 -1.73 -13.08
N GLY A 73 13.33 -2.27 -14.31
CA GLY A 73 13.18 -1.50 -15.55
C GLY A 73 11.76 -0.98 -15.84
N GLY A 74 10.78 -1.24 -14.96
CA GLY A 74 9.40 -0.79 -15.11
C GLY A 74 8.55 -1.60 -16.10
N ARG A 75 9.10 -2.67 -16.67
CA ARG A 75 8.42 -3.57 -17.63
C ARG A 75 7.67 -4.67 -16.89
N ILE A 76 6.69 -4.27 -16.08
CA ILE A 76 5.99 -5.17 -15.14
C ILE A 76 5.31 -6.35 -15.84
N ALA A 77 4.74 -6.15 -17.04
CA ALA A 77 4.09 -7.23 -17.78
C ALA A 77 5.09 -8.35 -18.14
N ASP A 78 6.22 -7.99 -18.75
CA ASP A 78 7.27 -8.94 -19.13
C ASP A 78 7.92 -9.60 -17.90
N ALA A 79 8.04 -8.85 -16.79
CA ALA A 79 8.50 -9.37 -15.53
C ALA A 79 7.56 -10.46 -15.00
N LEU A 80 6.24 -10.23 -15.03
CA LEU A 80 5.24 -11.21 -14.62
C LEU A 80 5.28 -12.46 -15.47
N ASP A 81 5.46 -12.34 -16.79
CA ASP A 81 5.63 -13.50 -17.67
C ASP A 81 6.85 -14.34 -17.24
N SER A 82 7.96 -13.67 -16.92
CA SER A 82 9.20 -14.33 -16.47
C SER A 82 9.04 -14.99 -15.09
N TYR A 83 8.34 -14.36 -14.14
CA TYR A 83 7.98 -14.98 -12.86
C TYR A 83 7.05 -16.18 -13.04
N CYS A 84 6.09 -16.13 -13.98
CA CYS A 84 5.21 -17.25 -14.28
C CYS A 84 5.99 -18.46 -14.80
N ILE A 85 6.99 -18.24 -15.67
CA ILE A 85 7.89 -19.29 -16.15
C ILE A 85 8.62 -19.95 -14.96
N ALA A 86 9.18 -19.15 -14.04
CA ALA A 86 9.84 -19.68 -12.84
C ALA A 86 8.86 -20.44 -11.91
N ALA A 87 7.64 -19.95 -11.74
CA ALA A 87 6.60 -20.57 -10.93
C ALA A 87 6.15 -21.93 -11.47
N ASN A 88 6.12 -22.09 -12.79
CA ASN A 88 5.78 -23.34 -13.46
C ASN A 88 6.83 -24.43 -13.23
N LEU A 89 8.10 -24.07 -12.99
CA LEU A 89 9.16 -25.01 -12.64
C LEU A 89 9.10 -25.39 -11.16
N GLN A 90 8.90 -24.40 -10.29
CA GLN A 90 8.70 -24.60 -8.86
C GLN A 90 7.99 -23.39 -8.25
N ALA A 91 7.00 -23.68 -7.39
CA ALA A 91 6.21 -22.67 -6.69
C ALA A 91 7.07 -21.57 -6.07
N LEU A 92 6.67 -20.32 -6.30
CA LEU A 92 7.38 -19.14 -5.80
C LEU A 92 7.16 -18.98 -4.30
N ARG A 93 8.20 -18.54 -3.60
CA ARG A 93 8.11 -18.09 -2.21
C ARG A 93 7.89 -16.57 -2.14
N PRO A 94 7.30 -16.06 -1.06
CA PRO A 94 7.10 -14.62 -0.89
C PRO A 94 8.40 -13.81 -0.99
N ASP A 95 9.50 -14.34 -0.43
CA ASP A 95 10.82 -13.68 -0.45
C ASP A 95 11.36 -13.49 -1.88
N GLU A 96 10.94 -14.35 -2.81
CA GLU A 96 11.34 -14.28 -4.23
C GLU A 96 10.57 -13.23 -5.04
N LEU A 97 9.57 -12.60 -4.43
CA LEU A 97 8.73 -11.58 -5.07
C LEU A 97 8.96 -10.18 -4.49
N GLN A 98 9.93 -10.05 -3.58
CA GLN A 98 10.17 -8.80 -2.85
C GLN A 98 10.38 -7.62 -3.80
N ILE A 99 11.24 -7.77 -4.82
CA ILE A 99 11.54 -6.72 -5.79
C ILE A 99 10.28 -6.32 -6.57
N LEU A 100 9.48 -7.29 -7.04
CA LEU A 100 8.24 -7.01 -7.74
C LEU A 100 7.25 -6.22 -6.87
N VAL A 101 7.08 -6.63 -5.60
CA VAL A 101 6.18 -5.95 -4.66
C VAL A 101 6.68 -4.54 -4.34
N GLU A 102 7.98 -4.36 -4.11
CA GLU A 102 8.59 -3.06 -3.87
C GLU A 102 8.39 -2.11 -5.06
N VAL A 103 8.67 -2.59 -6.28
CA VAL A 103 8.48 -1.81 -7.50
C VAL A 103 7.02 -1.45 -7.70
N ILE A 104 6.09 -2.41 -7.61
CA ILE A 104 4.65 -2.14 -7.76
C ILE A 104 4.18 -1.12 -6.71
N ALA A 105 4.60 -1.28 -5.46
CA ALA A 105 4.27 -0.34 -4.38
C ALA A 105 4.86 1.05 -4.66
N HIS A 106 6.07 1.15 -5.20
CA HIS A 106 6.67 2.42 -5.60
C HIS A 106 5.93 3.05 -6.80
N THR A 107 5.57 2.27 -7.82
CA THR A 107 4.80 2.73 -8.98
C THR A 107 3.40 3.22 -8.58
N ILE A 108 2.73 2.57 -7.63
CA ILE A 108 1.43 3.02 -7.12
C ILE A 108 1.59 4.37 -6.41
N ARG A 109 2.56 4.50 -5.49
CA ARG A 109 2.79 5.75 -4.74
C ARG A 109 3.19 6.91 -5.65
N THR A 110 4.07 6.68 -6.61
CA THR A 110 4.52 7.71 -7.57
C THR A 110 3.40 8.12 -8.52
N LYS A 111 2.56 7.17 -8.97
CA LYS A 111 1.37 7.47 -9.76
C LYS A 111 0.35 8.30 -8.98
N GLU A 112 0.15 8.00 -7.70
CA GLU A 112 -0.71 8.81 -6.82
C GLU A 112 -0.16 10.23 -6.63
N GLN A 113 1.16 10.40 -6.55
CA GLN A 113 1.80 11.72 -6.44
C GLN A 113 1.83 12.50 -7.77
N ASN A 114 2.03 11.83 -8.90
CA ASN A 114 2.07 12.46 -10.22
C ASN A 114 0.68 12.88 -10.71
N ASP A 115 -0.36 12.10 -10.40
CA ASP A 115 -1.77 12.51 -10.60
C ASP A 115 -2.09 13.82 -9.85
N CYS A 116 -1.39 14.12 -8.73
CA CYS A 116 -1.53 15.37 -7.96
C CYS A 116 -0.63 16.52 -8.46
N LYS A 117 0.58 16.24 -8.96
CA LYS A 117 1.51 17.28 -9.47
C LYS A 117 1.10 17.87 -10.82
N THR A 118 0.34 17.15 -11.65
CA THR A 118 -0.20 17.70 -12.91
C THR A 118 -1.23 18.83 -12.70
N ILE A 119 -1.62 19.12 -11.45
CA ILE A 119 -2.57 20.18 -11.10
C ILE A 119 -1.85 21.50 -10.72
N SER A 120 -0.55 21.48 -10.44
CA SER A 120 0.17 22.68 -9.94
C SER A 120 0.82 23.56 -11.02
N VAL A 121 0.46 23.41 -12.29
CA VAL A 121 0.95 24.28 -13.37
C VAL A 121 -0.22 24.89 -14.15
N ASP A 122 -0.99 25.73 -13.49
CA ASP A 122 -1.40 27.00 -14.09
C ASP A 122 -1.67 28.02 -12.99
N SER A 123 -0.75 28.97 -12.85
CA SER A 123 -0.86 30.10 -11.95
C SER A 123 -1.70 31.19 -12.60
N THR A 124 -2.89 31.50 -12.08
CA THR A 124 -3.36 32.89 -11.98
C THR A 124 -4.53 33.06 -11.00
N LEU A 125 -4.26 33.84 -9.96
CA LEU A 125 -5.15 34.76 -9.22
C LEU A 125 -6.20 34.21 -8.23
N GLU A 126 -5.88 34.53 -6.97
CA GLU A 126 -6.76 34.86 -5.82
C GLU A 126 -7.43 33.76 -4.98
N SER A 127 -7.01 33.75 -3.71
CA SER A 127 -7.80 33.46 -2.50
C SER A 127 -8.49 32.09 -2.40
N ARG A 128 -7.86 31.19 -1.64
CA ARG A 128 -8.33 30.76 -0.31
C ARG A 128 -7.31 29.81 0.33
N CYS A 129 -6.74 30.23 1.45
CA CYS A 129 -5.88 29.42 2.30
C CYS A 129 -6.69 28.36 3.08
N PHE A 130 -5.97 27.27 3.40
CA PHE A 130 -6.22 26.18 4.35
C PHE A 130 -6.98 24.93 3.83
N GLU A 131 -6.39 23.76 4.13
CA GLU A 131 -6.86 22.38 3.96
C GLU A 131 -6.51 21.58 2.68
N ILE A 132 -5.26 21.58 2.20
CA ILE A 132 -4.84 20.66 1.11
C ILE A 132 -3.69 19.70 1.50
N ASP A 133 -3.00 19.94 2.62
CA ASP A 133 -1.78 19.17 2.97
C ASP A 133 -2.03 17.95 3.89
N GLU A 134 -3.09 17.97 4.70
CA GLU A 134 -3.43 16.88 5.64
C GLU A 134 -4.02 15.64 4.96
N GLU A 135 -4.65 15.81 3.80
CA GLU A 135 -5.30 14.69 3.09
C GLU A 135 -4.29 13.87 2.28
N GLN A 136 -3.04 14.29 2.13
CA GLN A 136 -2.05 13.57 1.31
C GLN A 136 -1.22 12.55 2.10
N ASN A 137 -1.28 12.57 3.45
CA ASN A 137 -0.37 11.80 4.31
C ASN A 137 -1.05 10.71 5.16
N LEU A 138 -2.33 10.41 4.91
CA LEU A 138 -3.03 9.32 5.59
C LEU A 138 -2.48 7.97 5.11
N ASP A 139 -2.16 7.08 6.06
CA ASP A 139 -1.68 5.74 5.77
C ASP A 139 -2.74 4.85 5.07
N LEU A 140 -2.30 3.68 4.60
CA LEU A 140 -3.15 2.72 3.87
C LEU A 140 -4.34 2.19 4.69
N PHE A 141 -4.24 2.21 6.02
CA PHE A 141 -5.24 1.65 6.93
C PHE A 141 -6.15 2.72 7.54
N SER A 142 -6.00 3.97 7.12
CA SER A 142 -6.79 5.10 7.57
C SER A 142 -7.99 5.35 6.65
N CYS A 143 -9.15 5.56 7.27
CA CYS A 143 -10.37 5.93 6.58
C CYS A 143 -10.28 7.38 6.08
N ARG A 144 -10.45 7.61 4.79
CA ARG A 144 -10.43 8.97 4.22
C ARG A 144 -11.64 9.85 4.62
N LEU A 145 -12.67 9.28 5.25
CA LEU A 145 -13.82 10.04 5.75
C LEU A 145 -13.63 10.52 7.19
N CYS A 146 -13.23 9.62 8.09
CA CYS A 146 -13.05 9.97 9.51
C CYS A 146 -11.59 10.19 9.92
N LYS A 147 -10.63 9.99 9.01
CA LYS A 147 -9.19 10.12 9.22
C LYS A 147 -8.62 9.23 10.35
N CYS A 148 -9.33 8.17 10.74
CA CYS A 148 -8.88 7.20 11.76
C CYS A 148 -8.64 5.83 11.15
N LEU A 149 -7.98 4.93 11.89
CA LEU A 149 -7.89 3.51 11.57
C LEU A 149 -9.25 2.92 11.19
N LEU A 150 -9.28 2.16 10.09
CA LEU A 150 -10.48 1.57 9.52
C LEU A 150 -11.17 0.61 10.50
N THR A 151 -12.46 0.83 10.72
CA THR A 151 -13.36 -0.08 11.45
C THR A 151 -14.37 -0.66 10.49
N GLU A 152 -14.48 -1.99 10.47
CA GLU A 152 -15.27 -2.71 9.45
C GLU A 152 -14.91 -2.23 8.03
N PRO A 153 -13.63 -2.35 7.62
CA PRO A 153 -13.14 -1.80 6.35
C PRO A 153 -14.00 -2.32 5.20
N THR A 154 -14.53 -1.42 4.39
CA THR A 154 -15.42 -1.72 3.27
C THR A 154 -14.83 -1.11 2.01
N SER A 155 -14.51 -1.97 1.04
CA SER A 155 -13.91 -1.56 -0.23
C SER A 155 -15.01 -1.33 -1.27
N LEU A 156 -15.01 -0.14 -1.88
CA LEU A 156 -15.91 0.19 -2.97
C LEU A 156 -15.43 -0.44 -4.28
N VAL A 157 -16.29 -0.47 -5.31
CA VAL A 157 -15.95 -0.98 -6.65
C VAL A 157 -14.81 -0.22 -7.35
N CYS A 158 -14.47 0.97 -6.88
CA CYS A 158 -13.28 1.71 -7.32
C CYS A 158 -11.98 1.23 -6.66
N GLY A 159 -12.04 0.37 -5.65
CA GLY A 159 -10.90 -0.13 -4.88
C GLY A 159 -10.60 0.64 -3.59
N HIS A 160 -11.15 1.85 -3.42
CA HIS A 160 -10.93 2.62 -2.18
C HIS A 160 -11.71 2.04 -1.00
N THR A 161 -11.07 2.07 0.17
CA THR A 161 -11.58 1.42 1.39
C THR A 161 -11.88 2.46 2.46
N PHE A 162 -13.03 2.32 3.12
CA PHE A 162 -13.53 3.23 4.15
C PHE A 162 -14.14 2.43 5.31
N CYS A 163 -14.41 3.06 6.45
CA CYS A 163 -15.23 2.42 7.48
C CYS A 163 -16.65 2.20 6.95
N LYS A 164 -17.24 1.04 7.23
CA LYS A 164 -18.62 0.74 6.83
C LYS A 164 -19.61 1.83 7.27
N ARG A 165 -19.58 2.18 8.56
CA ARG A 165 -20.43 3.24 9.13
C ARG A 165 -20.21 4.60 8.47
N CYS A 166 -18.98 4.94 8.09
CA CYS A 166 -18.73 6.21 7.38
C CYS A 166 -19.38 6.23 5.99
N LEU A 167 -19.44 5.10 5.29
CA LEU A 167 -20.15 5.00 4.00
C LEU A 167 -21.68 4.96 4.19
N GLU A 168 -22.16 4.36 5.28
CA GLU A 168 -23.58 4.35 5.65
C GLU A 168 -24.08 5.76 6.02
N ASP A 169 -23.27 6.54 6.74
CA ASP A 169 -23.58 7.91 7.17
C ASP A 169 -23.31 8.96 6.06
N ASP A 170 -22.49 8.66 5.04
CA ASP A 170 -22.18 9.62 3.97
C ASP A 170 -23.39 9.89 3.06
N LEU A 171 -23.94 11.10 3.11
CA LEU A 171 -25.13 11.48 2.35
C LEU A 171 -24.90 11.48 0.83
N ALA A 172 -23.67 11.74 0.40
CA ALA A 172 -23.35 11.88 -1.01
C ALA A 172 -23.30 10.53 -1.74
N LYS A 173 -23.09 9.42 -1.01
CA LYS A 173 -23.03 8.05 -1.55
C LYS A 173 -22.06 7.90 -2.72
N GLU A 174 -20.98 8.67 -2.70
CA GLU A 174 -19.99 8.72 -3.76
C GLU A 174 -18.58 8.64 -3.16
N CYS A 175 -17.68 7.95 -3.85
CA CYS A 175 -16.31 7.81 -3.38
C CYS A 175 -15.56 9.16 -3.37
N ARG A 176 -15.29 9.73 -2.19
CA ARG A 176 -14.52 10.99 -2.05
C ARG A 176 -13.13 10.91 -2.68
N SER A 177 -12.45 9.76 -2.54
CA SER A 177 -11.12 9.54 -3.14
C SER A 177 -11.15 9.50 -4.68
N CYS A 178 -12.28 9.17 -5.30
CA CYS A 178 -12.43 9.28 -6.76
C CYS A 178 -12.75 10.70 -7.21
N ARG A 179 -13.49 11.48 -6.42
CA ARG A 179 -13.84 12.88 -6.74
C ARG A 179 -12.60 13.77 -6.86
N LEU A 180 -11.55 13.46 -6.10
CA LEU A 180 -10.27 14.17 -6.17
C LEU A 180 -9.54 13.95 -7.51
N LYS A 181 -9.98 12.99 -8.35
CA LYS A 181 -9.41 12.75 -9.69
C LYS A 181 -10.31 13.39 -10.75
N THR A 182 -9.87 14.51 -11.32
CA THR A 182 -10.60 15.41 -12.24
C THR A 182 -11.19 14.76 -13.50
N ASN A 183 -10.82 13.52 -13.83
CA ASN A 183 -11.22 12.83 -15.07
C ASN A 183 -12.06 11.56 -14.88
N LYS A 184 -12.66 11.33 -13.70
CA LYS A 184 -13.55 10.16 -13.49
C LYS A 184 -14.88 10.61 -12.91
N SER A 185 -15.97 10.18 -13.54
CA SER A 185 -17.31 10.34 -12.97
C SER A 185 -17.32 9.74 -11.56
N PRO A 186 -17.89 10.43 -10.57
CA PRO A 186 -17.92 9.91 -9.21
C PRO A 186 -18.61 8.55 -9.21
N ARG A 187 -17.92 7.55 -8.65
CA ARG A 187 -18.50 6.21 -8.52
C ARG A 187 -19.45 6.22 -7.34
N GLN A 188 -20.73 6.22 -7.66
CA GLN A 188 -21.80 6.08 -6.68
C GLN A 188 -21.84 4.65 -6.15
N PHE A 189 -22.24 4.48 -4.90
CA PHE A 189 -22.42 3.18 -4.28
C PHE A 189 -23.78 3.09 -3.59
N THR A 190 -24.32 1.88 -3.46
CA THR A 190 -25.54 1.61 -2.70
C THR A 190 -25.19 1.10 -1.31
N VAL A 191 -26.00 1.46 -0.31
CA VAL A 191 -25.78 1.05 1.08
C VAL A 191 -25.95 -0.47 1.25
N ASP A 192 -26.92 -1.06 0.56
CA ASP A 192 -27.20 -2.51 0.64
C ASP A 192 -26.08 -3.39 0.08
N GLY A 193 -25.16 -2.83 -0.72
CA GLY A 193 -24.03 -3.54 -1.33
C GLY A 193 -22.74 -3.51 -0.49
N LEU A 194 -22.73 -2.83 0.66
CA LEU A 194 -21.53 -2.61 1.45
C LEU A 194 -21.11 -3.88 2.21
N ARG A 195 -19.99 -4.48 1.78
CA ARG A 195 -19.43 -5.69 2.37
C ARG A 195 -18.08 -5.41 3.02
N VAL A 196 -17.91 -5.92 4.23
CA VAL A 196 -16.64 -5.83 4.95
C VAL A 196 -15.57 -6.64 4.22
N ASN A 197 -14.43 -6.00 3.97
CA ASN A 197 -13.21 -6.61 3.47
C ASN A 197 -12.49 -7.33 4.62
N VAL A 198 -12.76 -8.63 4.74
CA VAL A 198 -12.22 -9.48 5.80
C VAL A 198 -10.69 -9.61 5.77
N ILE A 199 -10.07 -9.42 4.60
CA ILE A 199 -8.60 -9.47 4.47
C ILE A 199 -7.99 -8.23 5.14
N ILE A 200 -8.46 -7.04 4.78
CA ILE A 200 -8.01 -5.78 5.41
C ILE A 200 -8.35 -5.79 6.90
N SER A 201 -9.53 -6.28 7.28
CA SER A 201 -9.90 -6.43 8.69
C SER A 201 -8.94 -7.37 9.45
N GLY A 202 -8.52 -8.47 8.82
CA GLY A 202 -7.58 -9.42 9.40
C GLY A 202 -6.17 -8.85 9.54
N LEU A 203 -5.72 -8.06 8.55
CA LEU A 203 -4.43 -7.35 8.62
C LEU A 203 -4.44 -6.30 9.72
N ILE A 204 -5.50 -5.49 9.81
CA ILE A 204 -5.65 -4.48 10.87
C ILE A 204 -5.64 -5.13 12.26
N GLY A 205 -6.38 -6.22 12.44
CA GLY A 205 -6.39 -6.94 13.73
C GLY A 205 -5.04 -7.54 14.12
N LYS A 206 -4.19 -7.91 13.14
CA LYS A 206 -2.85 -8.45 13.39
C LYS A 206 -1.81 -7.36 13.64
N TRP A 207 -1.82 -6.29 12.85
CA TRP A 207 -0.79 -5.26 12.86
C TRP A 207 -1.09 -4.12 13.84
N PHE A 208 -2.37 -3.84 14.10
CA PHE A 208 -2.85 -2.76 14.96
C PHE A 208 -3.80 -3.31 16.03
N ASN A 209 -3.40 -4.36 16.74
CA ASN A 209 -4.29 -5.11 17.65
C ASN A 209 -4.92 -4.26 18.77
N SER A 210 -4.11 -3.48 19.47
CA SER A 210 -4.52 -2.55 20.55
C SER A 210 -5.37 -1.41 20.00
N GLU A 211 -4.87 -0.70 19.00
CA GLU A 211 -5.52 0.43 18.35
C GLU A 211 -6.86 0.03 17.71
N SER A 212 -6.93 -1.11 17.02
CA SER A 212 -8.17 -1.61 16.41
C SER A 212 -9.23 -1.98 17.45
N LYS A 213 -8.82 -2.46 18.64
CA LYS A 213 -9.75 -2.69 19.76
C LYS A 213 -10.22 -1.38 20.36
N ALA A 214 -9.31 -0.44 20.62
CA ALA A 214 -9.64 0.90 21.11
C ALA A 214 -10.66 1.57 20.18
N ARG A 215 -10.41 1.54 18.86
CA ARG A 215 -11.28 2.10 17.85
C ARG A 215 -12.67 1.45 17.80
N ARG A 216 -12.75 0.13 18.00
CA ARG A 216 -14.01 -0.60 18.08
C ARG A 216 -14.83 -0.17 19.29
N HIS A 217 -14.19 -0.12 20.47
CA HIS A 217 -14.82 0.36 21.69
C HIS A 217 -15.32 1.80 21.55
N TRP A 218 -14.53 2.67 20.92
CA TRP A 218 -14.94 4.03 20.62
C TRP A 218 -16.19 4.09 19.74
N SER A 219 -16.20 3.31 18.65
CA SER A 219 -17.33 3.24 17.72
C SER A 219 -18.60 2.68 18.37
N GLU A 220 -18.46 1.69 19.26
CA GLU A 220 -19.56 1.15 20.08
C GLU A 220 -20.08 2.21 21.07
N GLY A 221 -19.18 2.96 21.70
CA GLY A 221 -19.52 4.07 22.60
C GLY A 221 -20.34 5.15 21.90
N GLU A 222 -19.95 5.56 20.68
CA GLU A 222 -20.72 6.51 19.88
C GLU A 222 -22.10 5.97 19.49
N CYS A 223 -22.23 4.67 19.20
CA CYS A 223 -23.51 4.04 18.91
C CYS A 223 -24.46 4.06 20.14
N LEU A 224 -23.92 3.78 21.33
CA LEU A 224 -24.67 3.85 22.60
C LEU A 224 -25.05 5.30 22.96
N TRP A 225 -24.14 6.24 22.74
CA TRP A 225 -24.38 7.66 22.96
C TRP A 225 -25.52 8.19 22.07
N LYS A 226 -25.54 7.84 20.77
CA LYS A 226 -26.65 8.16 19.86
C LYS A 226 -28.00 7.57 20.32
N LYS A 227 -27.99 6.47 21.09
CA LYS A 227 -29.17 5.83 21.68
C LYS A 227 -29.53 6.36 23.07
N LEU A 228 -28.82 7.37 23.59
CA LEU A 228 -28.96 7.95 24.92
C LEU A 228 -28.64 6.98 26.08
N ASP A 229 -27.97 5.86 25.81
CA ASP A 229 -27.43 4.98 26.86
C ASP A 229 -26.05 5.51 27.31
N LEU A 230 -26.09 6.59 28.09
CA LEU A 230 -24.90 7.34 28.48
C LEU A 230 -23.97 6.53 29.40
N SER A 231 -24.53 5.71 30.29
CA SER A 231 -23.75 4.91 31.24
C SER A 231 -22.88 3.88 30.52
N ASN A 232 -23.46 3.13 29.58
CA ASN A 232 -22.68 2.16 28.80
C ASN A 232 -21.78 2.85 27.77
N ALA A 233 -22.18 3.99 27.22
CA ALA A 233 -21.33 4.77 26.31
C ALA A 233 -20.03 5.22 27.00
N ILE A 234 -20.12 5.79 28.20
CA ILE A 234 -18.95 6.22 28.99
C ILE A 234 -18.04 5.02 29.29
N LEU A 235 -18.61 3.88 29.67
CA LEU A 235 -17.83 2.66 29.92
C LEU A 235 -17.00 2.28 28.68
N LYS A 236 -17.62 2.30 27.49
CA LYS A 236 -16.94 1.98 26.23
C LYS A 236 -15.86 3.01 25.88
N PHE A 237 -16.09 4.30 26.09
CA PHE A 237 -15.08 5.33 25.88
C PHE A 237 -13.89 5.18 26.83
N ASN A 238 -14.14 4.89 28.11
CA ASN A 238 -13.06 4.65 29.08
C ASN A 238 -12.21 3.45 28.66
N THR A 239 -12.83 2.33 28.27
CA THR A 239 -12.09 1.16 27.75
C THR A 239 -11.29 1.50 26.49
N ALA A 240 -11.83 2.32 25.58
CA ALA A 240 -11.09 2.75 24.39
C ALA A 240 -9.84 3.57 24.76
N ILE A 241 -9.98 4.50 25.71
CA ILE A 241 -8.88 5.32 26.22
C ILE A 241 -7.82 4.46 26.90
N GLU A 242 -8.20 3.52 27.76
CA GLU A 242 -7.28 2.61 28.45
C GLU A 242 -6.43 1.79 27.45
N LEU A 243 -7.05 1.31 26.38
CA LEU A 243 -6.35 0.58 25.32
C LEU A 243 -5.45 1.47 24.45
N GLY A 244 -5.83 2.73 24.24
CA GLY A 244 -5.00 3.71 23.51
C GLY A 244 -3.78 4.19 24.29
N ILE A 245 -3.89 4.32 25.62
CA ILE A 245 -2.80 4.75 26.50
C ILE A 245 -1.67 3.70 26.55
N GLN A 246 -1.99 2.42 26.40
CA GLN A 246 -0.99 1.34 26.44
C GLN A 246 0.06 1.40 25.32
N GLU A 247 -0.16 2.18 24.25
CA GLU A 247 0.79 2.32 23.13
C GLU A 247 1.40 3.71 22.92
N ALA A 248 1.12 4.70 23.78
CA ALA A 248 1.77 6.02 23.70
C ALA A 248 3.30 6.01 23.92
N SER A 249 3.89 4.83 24.15
CA SER A 249 5.34 4.57 24.18
C SER A 249 5.93 4.10 22.84
N SER A 250 5.09 3.85 21.81
CA SER A 250 5.51 3.53 20.44
C SER A 250 4.97 4.61 19.50
N HIS A 251 5.87 5.39 18.91
CA HIS A 251 5.55 6.56 18.09
C HIS A 251 4.69 6.23 16.86
N HIS A 252 3.37 6.26 16.99
CA HIS A 252 2.41 6.70 15.96
C HIS A 252 0.99 6.68 16.53
N CYS A 253 0.16 7.62 16.11
CA CYS A 253 -1.28 7.70 16.37
C CYS A 253 -1.73 8.40 17.68
N VAL A 254 -1.65 9.73 17.67
CA VAL A 254 -2.66 10.58 18.32
C VAL A 254 -3.51 11.18 17.20
N CYS A 255 -4.29 10.36 16.50
CA CYS A 255 -5.36 10.87 15.65
C CYS A 255 -6.60 11.06 16.51
N SER A 256 -6.79 12.31 16.97
CA SER A 256 -8.08 12.99 17.12
C SER A 256 -9.25 12.13 17.61
N LEU A 257 -9.28 11.86 18.91
CA LEU A 257 -10.44 11.29 19.63
C LEU A 257 -11.56 12.34 19.84
N GLY A 258 -11.88 13.14 18.83
CA GLY A 258 -12.98 14.09 18.92
C GLY A 258 -13.34 14.70 17.56
N PRO A 259 -14.63 14.88 17.25
CA PRO A 259 -15.04 15.76 16.16
C PRO A 259 -14.70 17.21 16.54
N GLU A 260 -13.89 17.87 15.71
CA GLU A 260 -13.75 19.33 15.74
C GLU A 260 -15.01 19.99 15.17
N GLU A 261 -16.14 19.98 15.89
CA GLU A 261 -17.29 20.83 15.55
C GLU A 261 -18.01 21.35 16.81
N ASN A 262 -17.82 22.66 17.05
CA ASN A 262 -18.71 23.60 17.74
C ASN A 262 -19.64 23.06 18.86
N TRP A 263 -19.10 22.93 20.07
CA TRP A 263 -19.92 22.96 21.29
C TRP A 263 -20.31 24.41 21.60
N SER A 264 -21.42 24.89 21.04
CA SER A 264 -22.11 26.07 21.58
C SER A 264 -23.22 25.59 22.53
N PRO A 265 -23.12 25.81 23.85
CA PRO A 265 -24.21 25.49 24.75
C PRO A 265 -25.35 26.49 24.54
N LYS A 266 -26.57 25.97 24.31
CA LYS A 266 -27.81 26.66 24.63
C LYS A 266 -28.47 25.96 25.80
#